data_AF-A0A5D2PLY3-F1
#
_entry.id   AF-A0A5D2PLY3-F1
#
_cell.length_a   1.000
_cell.length_b   1.000
_cell.length_c   1.000
_cell.angle_alpha   90.00
_cell.angle_beta   90.00
_cell.angle_gamma   90.00
#
_symmetry.space_group_name_H-M   'P 1'
#
loop_
_entity.id
_entity.type
_entity.pdbx_description
1 polymer ?
#
loop_
_entity_poly.entity_id
_entity_poly.type
_entity_poly.pdbx_seq_one_letter_code
_entity_poly.pdbx_strand_id
1 'polypeptide(L)'
;MRVYLLFVSQTLYIYLMWNNMEPRCLIPLPLASFIKDIVWQRAAKYNFLVLTKEGKLFHGKYPDPSLTELMDGIDAVESSGIGDIVVAKQNNITVFSSDLNEKMIIPLSSEILTLASPLIIIRIAR
;
A
#
# COMPACT_ATOMS: atom_id res chain seq x y z
N MET A 1 4.85 13.33 -8.12
CA MET A 1 3.87 13.73 -7.08
C MET A 1 4.57 13.69 -5.74
N ARG A 2 4.33 14.65 -4.85
CA ARG A 2 4.88 14.66 -3.49
C ARG A 2 3.75 14.38 -2.49
N VAL A 3 4.03 13.57 -1.47
CA VAL A 3 3.12 13.26 -0.38
C VAL A 3 3.66 13.94 0.87
N TYR A 4 2.81 14.68 1.56
CA TYR A 4 3.11 15.28 2.85
C TYR A 4 2.13 14.72 3.89
N LEU A 5 2.62 14.51 5.10
CA LEU A 5 1.82 14.06 6.25
C LEU A 5 1.69 15.23 7.21
N LEU A 6 0.47 15.60 7.57
CA LEU A 6 0.21 16.63 8.58
C LEU A 6 -0.67 16.06 9.69
N PHE A 7 -0.26 16.28 10.93
CA PHE A 7 -1.05 15.93 12.10
C PHE A 7 -1.76 17.19 12.61
N VAL A 8 -3.10 17.18 12.60
CA VAL A 8 -3.91 18.24 13.20
C VAL A 8 -4.97 17.60 14.08
N SER A 9 -4.96 17.94 15.37
CA SER A 9 -6.01 17.61 16.34
C SER A 9 -6.60 16.21 16.17
N GLN A 10 -5.82 15.19 16.52
CA GLN A 10 -6.28 13.80 16.53
C GLN A 10 -6.65 13.20 15.17
N THR A 11 -6.32 13.88 14.07
CA THR A 11 -6.53 13.39 12.71
C THR A 11 -5.23 13.49 11.95
N LEU A 12 -4.85 12.39 11.29
CA LEU A 12 -3.74 12.42 10.33
C LEU A 12 -4.31 12.77 8.97
N TYR A 13 -3.71 13.77 8.34
CA TYR A 13 -4.08 14.23 7.01
C TYR A 13 -2.99 13.89 6.01
N ILE A 14 -3.37 13.19 4.95
CA ILE A 14 -2.49 12.99 3.77
C ILE A 14 -2.70 14.17 2.82
N TYR A 15 -1.62 14.87 2.52
CA TYR A 15 -1.57 15.99 1.58
C TYR A 15 -0.89 15.54 0.29
N LEU A 16 -1.67 15.51 -0.79
CA LEU A 16 -1.20 15.12 -2.12
C LEU A 16 -0.95 16.36 -2.98
N MET A 17 0.32 16.61 -3.31
CA MET A 17 0.71 17.71 -4.18
C MET A 17 1.25 17.21 -5.53
N TRP A 18 0.61 17.66 -6.61
CA TRP A 18 1.07 17.44 -7.98
C TRP A 18 1.76 18.70 -8.50
N ASN A 19 3.03 18.58 -8.93
CA ASN A 19 3.80 19.67 -9.54
C ASN A 19 3.95 20.95 -8.68
N ASN A 20 4.09 20.82 -7.35
CA ASN A 20 4.22 21.97 -6.42
C ASN A 20 3.05 22.97 -6.47
N MET A 21 1.89 22.56 -7.00
CA MET A 21 0.65 23.34 -6.89
C MET A 21 0.00 23.13 -5.52
N GLU A 22 -0.94 24.02 -5.14
CA GLU A 22 -1.71 23.95 -3.89
C GLU A 22 -2.21 22.53 -3.58
N PRO A 23 -2.24 22.11 -2.30
CA PRO A 23 -2.66 20.77 -1.92
C PRO A 23 -4.09 20.51 -2.37
N ARG A 24 -4.28 19.45 -3.15
CA ARG A 24 -5.54 19.23 -3.87
C ARG A 24 -6.47 18.20 -3.22
N CYS A 25 -6.02 17.52 -2.17
CA CYS A 25 -6.81 16.52 -1.47
C CYS A 25 -6.35 16.41 -0.02
N LEU A 26 -7.34 16.28 0.88
CA LEU A 26 -7.20 16.24 2.34
C LEU A 26 -7.98 15.01 2.81
N ILE A 27 -7.27 14.00 3.29
CA ILE A 27 -7.86 12.71 3.67
C ILE A 27 -7.73 12.53 5.18
N PRO A 28 -8.83 12.63 5.94
CA PRO A 28 -8.82 12.39 7.37
C PRO A 28 -8.65 10.90 7.64
N LEU A 29 -7.61 10.54 8.40
CA LEU A 29 -7.41 9.20 8.92
C LEU A 29 -7.70 9.17 10.42
N PRO A 30 -8.42 8.14 10.92
CA PRO A 30 -8.61 7.94 12.36
C PRO A 30 -7.26 7.85 13.09
N LEU A 31 -7.14 8.53 14.24
CA LEU A 31 -5.90 8.60 15.05
C LEU A 31 -5.32 7.24 15.48
N ALA A 32 -6.17 6.23 15.64
CA ALA A 32 -5.76 4.90 16.13
C ALA A 32 -4.75 4.22 15.17
N SER A 33 -4.89 4.50 13.87
CA SER A 33 -4.15 3.83 12.82
C SER A 33 -3.02 4.71 12.30
N PHE A 34 -1.89 4.72 13.01
CA PHE A 34 -0.64 5.26 12.45
C PHE A 34 -0.38 4.63 11.08
N ILE A 35 -0.08 5.45 10.06
CA ILE A 35 0.31 4.93 8.74
C ILE A 35 1.64 4.17 8.88
N LYS A 36 1.66 2.95 8.35
CA LYS A 36 2.85 2.13 8.17
C LYS A 36 3.49 2.38 6.81
N ASP A 37 2.67 2.43 5.75
CA ASP A 37 3.15 2.63 4.38
C ASP A 37 2.10 3.29 3.47
N ILE A 38 2.56 3.95 2.39
CA ILE A 38 1.72 4.51 1.32
C ILE A 38 2.31 4.11 -0.03
N VAL A 39 1.56 3.31 -0.79
CA VAL A 39 2.02 2.75 -2.06
C VAL A 39 1.19 3.31 -3.21
N TRP A 40 1.88 3.83 -4.24
CA TRP A 40 1.23 4.34 -5.45
C TRP A 40 1.06 3.25 -6.49
N GLN A 41 -0.16 3.12 -7.02
CA GLN A 41 -0.42 2.25 -8.16
C GLN A 41 0.05 2.94 -9.44
N ARG A 42 1.27 2.62 -9.90
CA ARG A 42 1.91 3.33 -11.02
C ARG A 42 1.13 3.24 -12.32
N ALA A 43 0.48 2.10 -12.58
CA ALA A 43 -0.35 1.90 -13.77
C ALA A 43 -1.70 2.63 -13.70
N ALA A 44 -2.26 2.77 -12.50
CA ALA A 44 -3.56 3.39 -12.28
C ALA A 44 -3.35 4.82 -11.77
N LYS A 45 -3.02 5.74 -12.69
CA LYS A 45 -2.73 7.16 -12.41
C LYS A 45 -3.76 7.70 -11.40
N TYR A 46 -3.27 8.14 -10.24
CA TYR A 46 -4.02 8.69 -9.09
C TYR A 46 -4.55 7.71 -8.03
N ASN A 47 -4.42 6.39 -8.21
CA ASN A 47 -4.78 5.43 -7.17
C ASN A 47 -3.58 5.15 -6.25
N PHE A 48 -3.87 4.97 -4.98
CA PHE A 48 -2.89 4.65 -3.96
C PHE A 48 -3.49 3.74 -2.90
N LEU A 49 -2.60 3.10 -2.15
CA LEU A 49 -2.91 2.23 -1.04
C LEU A 49 -2.30 2.84 0.22
N VAL A 50 -3.03 2.77 1.33
CA VAL A 50 -2.57 3.19 2.65
C VAL A 50 -2.59 1.97 3.55
N LEU A 51 -1.42 1.55 4.03
CA LEU A 51 -1.29 0.49 5.02
C LEU A 51 -1.11 1.13 6.40
N THR A 52 -1.92 0.70 7.35
CA THR A 52 -1.83 1.14 8.75
C THR A 52 -0.96 0.20 9.58
N LYS A 53 -0.47 0.65 10.73
CA LYS A 53 0.30 -0.18 11.67
C LYS A 53 -0.49 -1.35 12.23
N GLU A 54 -1.82 -1.23 12.28
CA GLU A 54 -2.74 -2.28 12.73
C GLU A 54 -2.94 -3.36 11.67
N GLY A 55 -2.43 -3.16 10.45
CA GLY A 55 -2.54 -4.11 9.35
C GLY A 55 -3.76 -3.90 8.47
N LYS A 56 -4.52 -2.81 8.65
CA LYS A 56 -5.59 -2.43 7.73
C LYS A 56 -5.04 -1.77 6.48
N LEU A 57 -5.49 -2.23 5.32
CA LEU A 57 -5.14 -1.73 4.01
C LEU A 57 -6.34 -0.99 3.39
N PHE A 58 -6.14 0.27 3.01
CA PHE A 58 -7.15 1.13 2.39
C PHE A 58 -6.78 1.48 0.96
N HIS A 59 -7.78 1.60 0.11
CA HIS A 59 -7.67 2.18 -1.23
C HIS A 59 -8.11 3.64 -1.22
N GLY A 60 -7.32 4.51 -1.83
CA GLY A 60 -7.68 5.88 -2.10
C GLY A 60 -7.47 6.22 -3.57
N LYS A 61 -8.27 7.17 -4.07
CA LYS A 61 -8.20 7.63 -5.45
C LYS A 61 -8.17 9.14 -5.49
N TYR A 62 -7.04 9.74 -5.82
CA TYR A 62 -6.97 11.18 -5.98
C TYR A 62 -7.83 11.67 -7.17
N PRO A 63 -8.54 12.81 -7.07
CA PRO A 63 -8.63 13.75 -5.94
C PRO A 63 -9.71 13.44 -4.89
N ASP A 64 -10.38 12.29 -4.98
CA ASP A 64 -11.40 11.87 -4.03
C ASP A 64 -10.79 11.69 -2.63
N PRO A 65 -11.32 12.36 -1.59
CA PRO A 65 -10.80 12.24 -0.24
C PRO A 65 -11.25 10.96 0.48
N SER A 66 -12.09 10.13 -0.15
CA SER A 66 -12.56 8.88 0.45
C SER A 66 -11.48 7.79 0.46
N LEU A 67 -11.53 6.98 1.52
CA LEU A 67 -10.76 5.75 1.66
C LEU A 67 -11.70 4.59 1.82
N THR A 68 -11.47 3.54 1.05
CA THR A 68 -12.21 2.28 1.13
C THR A 68 -11.33 1.22 1.77
N GLU A 69 -11.75 0.64 2.90
CA GLU A 69 -11.04 -0.49 3.51
C GLU A 69 -11.10 -1.69 2.56
N LEU A 70 -9.95 -2.27 2.23
CA LEU A 70 -9.83 -3.42 1.33
C LEU A 70 -9.59 -4.73 2.08
N MET A 71 -8.63 -4.72 3.01
CA MET A 71 -8.12 -5.93 3.66
C MET A 71 -7.64 -5.61 5.08
N ASP A 72 -7.59 -6.65 5.91
CA ASP A 72 -7.12 -6.60 7.29
C ASP A 72 -6.06 -7.69 7.57
N GLY A 73 -5.23 -7.44 8.59
CA GLY A 73 -4.11 -8.30 8.98
C GLY A 73 -2.98 -8.33 7.97
N ILE A 74 -2.74 -7.23 7.25
CA ILE A 74 -1.70 -7.08 6.25
C ILE A 74 -0.37 -6.68 6.90
N ASP A 75 0.68 -7.44 6.61
CA ASP A 75 2.03 -7.17 7.11
C ASP A 75 2.80 -6.21 6.21
N ALA A 76 2.64 -6.31 4.89
CA ALA A 76 3.27 -5.41 3.93
C ALA A 76 2.47 -5.35 2.63
N VAL A 77 2.63 -4.26 1.88
CA VAL A 77 2.02 -4.07 0.56
C VAL A 77 3.02 -3.39 -0.37
N GLU A 78 3.00 -3.75 -1.65
CA GLU A 78 3.80 -3.13 -2.70
C GLU A 78 3.02 -3.11 -4.02
N SER A 79 3.36 -2.20 -4.94
CA SER A 79 2.76 -2.14 -6.28
C SER A 79 3.83 -2.23 -7.36
N SER A 80 3.60 -3.13 -8.32
CA SER A 80 4.47 -3.29 -9.47
C SER A 80 4.29 -2.15 -10.49
N GLY A 81 5.28 -1.98 -11.36
CA GLY A 81 5.20 -0.99 -12.45
C GLY A 81 4.05 -1.23 -13.43
N ILE A 82 3.55 -2.48 -13.53
CA ILE A 82 2.44 -2.87 -14.40
C ILE A 82 1.08 -2.84 -13.70
N GLY A 83 1.02 -2.50 -12.41
CA GLY A 83 -0.22 -2.31 -11.66
C GLY A 83 -0.63 -3.48 -10.77
N ASP A 84 0.16 -4.55 -10.71
CA ASP A 84 -0.09 -5.65 -9.78
C ASP A 84 0.18 -5.20 -8.35
N ILE A 85 -0.62 -5.70 -7.42
CA ILE A 85 -0.54 -5.38 -5.99
C ILE A 85 -0.05 -6.64 -5.28
N VAL A 86 1.07 -6.53 -4.58
CA VAL A 86 1.66 -7.63 -3.81
C VAL A 86 1.39 -7.37 -2.35
N VAL A 87 0.78 -8.34 -1.67
CA VAL A 87 0.39 -8.25 -0.26
C VAL A 87 1.05 -9.38 0.50
N ALA A 88 1.75 -9.07 1.59
CA ALA A 88 2.20 -10.06 2.54
C ALA A 88 1.22 -10.12 3.71
N LYS A 89 0.76 -11.33 4.04
CA LYS A 89 -0.12 -11.61 5.16
C LYS A 89 0.26 -12.93 5.79
N GLN A 90 0.70 -12.89 7.05
CA GLN A 90 1.18 -14.05 7.80
C GLN A 90 2.28 -14.77 7.00
N ASN A 91 2.06 -16.05 6.67
CA ASN A 91 2.99 -16.87 5.90
C ASN A 91 2.62 -16.95 4.42
N ASN A 92 1.91 -15.95 3.87
CA ASN A 92 1.57 -15.93 2.45
C ASN A 92 1.93 -14.59 1.82
N ILE A 93 2.43 -14.65 0.59
CA ILE A 93 2.52 -13.52 -0.31
C ILE A 93 1.47 -13.73 -1.40
N THR A 94 0.50 -12.82 -1.48
CA THR A 94 -0.55 -12.86 -2.50
C THR A 94 -0.33 -11.76 -3.51
N VAL A 95 -0.38 -12.10 -4.79
CA VAL A 95 -0.34 -11.17 -5.91
C VAL A 95 -1.75 -10.97 -6.43
N PHE A 96 -2.19 -9.73 -6.48
CA PHE A 96 -3.46 -9.29 -7.04
C PHE A 96 -3.24 -8.52 -8.34
N SER A 97 -4.23 -8.53 -9.23
CA SER A 97 -4.33 -7.55 -10.31
C SER A 97 -4.59 -6.15 -9.76
N SER A 98 -4.48 -5.13 -10.61
CA SER A 98 -4.90 -3.76 -10.28
C SER A 98 -6.36 -3.65 -9.85
N ASP A 99 -7.21 -4.57 -10.30
CA ASP A 99 -8.63 -4.66 -9.95
C ASP A 99 -8.87 -5.50 -8.69
N LEU A 100 -7.81 -5.80 -7.93
CA LEU A 100 -7.84 -6.60 -6.69
C LEU A 100 -8.31 -8.05 -6.88
N ASN A 101 -8.25 -8.58 -8.11
CA ASN A 101 -8.49 -10.00 -8.35
C ASN A 101 -7.22 -10.78 -8.02
N GLU A 102 -7.34 -11.81 -7.17
CA GLU A 102 -6.23 -12.68 -6.83
C GLU A 102 -5.70 -13.38 -8.09
N LYS A 103 -4.39 -13.28 -8.31
CA LYS A 103 -3.68 -13.96 -9.42
C LYS A 103 -2.91 -15.16 -8.93
N MET A 104 -2.25 -15.04 -7.79
CA MET A 104 -1.34 -16.06 -7.27
C MET A 104 -1.15 -15.91 -5.77
N ILE A 105 -1.07 -17.03 -5.06
CA ILE A 105 -0.62 -17.11 -3.66
C ILE A 105 0.68 -17.89 -3.62
N ILE A 106 1.69 -17.33 -2.94
CA ILE A 106 2.96 -17.99 -2.65
C ILE A 106 3.03 -18.21 -1.13
N PRO A 107 2.89 -19.46 -0.66
CA PRO A 107 3.10 -19.76 0.75
C PRO A 107 4.59 -19.64 1.08
N LEU A 108 4.90 -18.85 2.11
CA LEU A 108 6.20 -18.80 2.77
C LEU A 108 6.30 -20.03 3.69
N SER A 109 6.79 -21.16 3.17
CA SER A 109 7.26 -22.24 4.02
C SER A 109 8.69 -21.93 4.48
N SER A 110 9.04 -22.36 5.70
CA SER A 110 10.40 -22.24 6.23
C SER A 110 11.45 -22.94 5.36
N GLU A 111 11.05 -23.91 4.52
CA GLU A 111 11.94 -24.63 3.60
C GLU A 111 12.41 -23.79 2.39
N ILE A 112 11.62 -22.79 1.95
CA ILE A 112 11.99 -21.90 0.83
C ILE A 112 13.26 -21.09 1.15
N LEU A 113 13.58 -20.88 2.42
CA LEU A 113 14.80 -20.18 2.86
C LEU A 113 16.06 -21.07 2.85
N THR A 114 15.93 -22.38 2.60
CA THR A 114 17.06 -23.33 2.66
C THR A 114 17.47 -23.93 1.31
N LEU A 115 16.67 -23.75 0.26
CA LEU A 115 17.02 -24.24 -1.07
C LEU A 115 17.74 -23.14 -1.86
N ALA A 116 19.06 -23.30 -1.98
CA ALA A 116 19.88 -22.62 -2.96
C ALA A 116 19.31 -22.86 -4.36
N SER A 117 18.50 -21.91 -4.84
CA SER A 117 17.97 -21.80 -6.19
C SER A 117 17.76 -20.32 -6.50
N PRO A 118 17.98 -19.88 -7.75
CA PRO A 118 18.46 -18.53 -8.03
C PRO A 118 17.41 -17.47 -7.71
N LEU A 119 17.79 -16.56 -6.80
CA LEU A 119 17.22 -15.22 -6.61
C LEU A 119 15.68 -15.11 -6.65
N ILE A 120 15.02 -15.42 -5.54
CA ILE A 120 13.90 -14.56 -5.11
C ILE A 120 14.47 -13.54 -4.13
N ILE A 121 15.28 -12.62 -4.66
CA ILE A 121 15.57 -11.37 -3.95
C ILE A 121 14.32 -10.50 -4.17
N ILE A 122 13.34 -10.58 -3.28
CA ILE A 122 12.32 -9.53 -3.17
C ILE A 122 13.06 -8.31 -2.61
N ARG A 123 13.71 -7.57 -3.50
CA ARG A 123 14.35 -6.31 -3.18
C ARG A 123 13.22 -5.31 -2.95
N ILE A 124 12.74 -5.23 -1.71
CA ILE A 124 11.88 -4.14 -1.25
C ILE A 124 12.78 -2.90 -1.14
N ALA A 125 13.00 -2.23 -2.26
CA ALA A 125 13.82 -1.04 -2.33
C ALA A 125 13.00 0.16 -1.84
N ARG A 126 13.50 0.81 -0.77
CA ARG A 126 13.04 2.10 -0.26
C ARG A 126 13.32 3.24 -1.25
#